data_AF-A0A8J5SZT2-F1
#
_entry.id   AF-A0A8J5SZT2-F1
#
_cell.length_a   1.000
_cell.length_b   1.000
_cell.length_c   1.000
_cell.angle_alpha   90.00
_cell.angle_beta   90.00
_cell.angle_gamma   90.00
#
_symmetry.space_group_name_H-M   'P 1'
#
loop_
_entity.id
_entity.type
_entity.pdbx_description
1 polymer ?
#
loop_
_entity_poly.entity_id
_entity_poly.type
_entity_poly.pdbx_seq_one_letter_code
_entity_poly.pdbx_strand_id
1 'polypeptide(L)'
;MVKSPERNACTGSDEDESSEENEEDVRDRISIDRLITLTTELLAGLEQRSFVSEQEIMNVFLLQDKLIRERPKYMKQQTLPDTFKKIARKQEEATVVSTLDNPLPSTSRQVEAVPVAEDVVTVSDKDDNPDSPSAV
;
A
#
# COMPACT_ATOMS: atom_id res chain seq x y z
N MET A 1 55.83 -2.69 -6.89
CA MET A 1 55.38 -1.29 -6.72
C MET A 1 55.09 -0.72 -8.09
N VAL A 2 54.07 0.15 -8.17
CA VAL A 2 53.58 0.94 -9.31
C VAL A 2 52.85 0.15 -10.42
N LYS A 3 51.65 0.50 -10.87
CA LYS A 3 50.68 1.56 -10.51
C LYS A 3 49.36 1.22 -11.23
N SER A 4 48.25 1.19 -10.51
CA SER A 4 46.91 1.08 -11.12
C SER A 4 46.54 2.38 -11.85
N PRO A 5 45.82 2.26 -12.97
CA PRO A 5 44.77 3.21 -13.34
C PRO A 5 43.54 2.44 -13.88
N GLU A 6 42.31 2.92 -13.92
CA GLU A 6 41.66 4.16 -13.52
C GLU A 6 40.15 3.79 -13.43
N ARG A 7 39.40 4.55 -12.63
CA ARG A 7 37.98 4.34 -12.41
C ARG A 7 37.21 4.88 -13.61
N ASN A 8 36.57 4.00 -14.40
CA ASN A 8 35.54 4.43 -15.33
C ASN A 8 34.23 4.60 -14.57
N ALA A 9 33.82 5.85 -14.36
CA ALA A 9 32.50 6.21 -13.91
C ALA A 9 31.49 5.79 -14.99
N CYS A 10 30.70 4.76 -14.70
CA CYS A 10 29.54 4.41 -15.51
C CYS A 10 28.39 5.30 -15.03
N THR A 11 28.17 6.42 -15.72
CA THR A 11 26.92 7.19 -15.63
C THR A 11 25.89 6.45 -16.49
N GLY A 12 25.27 5.43 -15.89
CA GLY A 12 24.12 4.74 -16.47
C GLY A 12 22.86 5.49 -16.07
N SER A 13 22.24 6.12 -17.06
CA SER A 13 20.97 6.83 -17.03
C SER A 13 19.92 6.15 -16.13
N ASP A 14 19.40 6.88 -15.14
CA ASP A 14 18.16 6.53 -14.44
C ASP A 14 17.00 6.74 -15.43
N GLU A 15 16.80 5.76 -16.31
CA GLU A 15 15.62 5.67 -17.15
C GLU A 15 14.46 5.29 -16.24
N ASP A 16 13.76 6.31 -15.76
CA ASP A 16 12.46 6.23 -15.12
C ASP A 16 11.46 5.73 -16.17
N GLU A 17 11.51 4.43 -16.46
CA GLU A 17 10.55 3.68 -17.26
C GLU A 17 9.22 3.67 -16.50
N SER A 18 8.51 4.80 -16.59
CA SER A 18 7.10 4.89 -16.26
C SER A 18 6.36 3.98 -17.22
N SER A 19 6.26 2.71 -16.84
CA SER A 19 5.44 1.73 -17.52
C SER A 19 3.99 2.19 -17.37
N GLU A 20 3.53 2.98 -18.34
CA GLU A 20 2.12 3.23 -18.57
C GLU A 20 1.47 1.87 -18.81
N GLU A 21 0.93 1.29 -17.74
CA GLU A 21 0.20 0.02 -17.80
C GLU A 21 -0.96 0.20 -18.78
N ASN A 22 -0.77 -0.34 -19.98
CA ASN A 22 -1.77 -0.36 -21.03
C ASN A 22 -3.04 -1.05 -20.46
N GLU A 23 -4.07 -0.25 -20.16
CA GLU A 23 -5.33 -0.68 -19.52
C GLU A 23 -6.09 -1.76 -20.33
N GLU A 24 -5.62 -2.07 -21.54
CA GLU A 24 -6.21 -3.05 -22.46
C GLU A 24 -5.86 -4.52 -22.15
N ASP A 25 -4.87 -4.83 -21.30
CA ASP A 25 -4.40 -6.22 -21.05
C ASP A 25 -5.03 -6.92 -19.82
N VAL A 26 -5.96 -6.29 -19.13
CA VAL A 26 -6.64 -6.89 -17.96
C VAL A 26 -7.85 -7.75 -18.36
N ARG A 27 -8.40 -7.53 -19.57
CA ARG A 27 -9.71 -8.07 -19.97
C ARG A 27 -9.72 -9.60 -20.15
N ASP A 28 -8.59 -10.20 -20.51
CA ASP A 28 -8.50 -11.63 -20.84
C ASP A 28 -7.89 -12.49 -19.72
N ARG A 29 -7.68 -11.92 -18.52
CA ARG A 29 -7.09 -12.66 -17.40
C ARG A 29 -8.10 -13.65 -16.80
N ILE A 30 -7.70 -14.92 -16.73
CA ILE A 30 -8.47 -15.96 -16.06
C ILE A 30 -8.56 -15.62 -14.56
N SER A 31 -9.77 -15.66 -14.00
CA SER A 31 -9.96 -15.41 -12.57
C SER A 31 -9.28 -16.48 -11.70
N ILE A 32 -8.86 -16.10 -10.50
CA ILE A 32 -8.24 -17.03 -9.55
C ILE A 32 -9.16 -18.22 -9.22
N ASP A 33 -10.47 -17.99 -9.10
CA ASP A 33 -11.45 -19.05 -8.89
C ASP A 33 -11.49 -20.02 -10.08
N ARG A 34 -11.43 -19.49 -11.31
CA ARG A 34 -11.41 -20.32 -12.51
C ARG A 34 -10.12 -21.13 -12.62
N LEU A 35 -8.97 -20.58 -12.24
CA LEU A 35 -7.71 -21.32 -12.18
C LEU A 35 -7.80 -22.47 -11.17
N ILE A 36 -8.37 -22.24 -9.98
CA ILE A 36 -8.58 -23.29 -8.98
C ILE A 36 -9.45 -24.41 -9.57
N THR A 37 -10.57 -24.08 -10.21
CA THR A 37 -11.43 -25.07 -10.89
C THR A 37 -10.67 -25.87 -11.95
N LEU A 38 -9.92 -25.21 -12.84
CA LEU A 38 -9.16 -25.86 -13.89
C LEU A 38 -8.10 -26.81 -13.32
N THR A 39 -7.40 -26.41 -12.25
CA THR A 39 -6.41 -27.30 -11.60
C THR A 39 -7.06 -28.50 -10.92
N THR A 40 -8.26 -28.36 -10.34
CA THR A 40 -9.04 -29.48 -9.79
C THR A 40 -9.43 -30.47 -10.88
N GLU A 41 -9.97 -29.98 -12.00
CA GLU A 41 -10.36 -30.81 -13.14
C GLU A 41 -9.15 -31.51 -13.77
N LEU A 42 -8.03 -30.79 -13.88
CA LEU A 42 -6.77 -31.34 -14.38
C LEU A 42 -6.26 -32.47 -13.48
N LEU A 43 -6.21 -32.27 -12.15
CA LEU A 43 -5.80 -33.30 -11.19
C LEU A 43 -6.62 -34.58 -11.34
N ALA A 44 -7.96 -34.46 -11.35
CA ALA A 44 -8.85 -35.59 -11.53
C ALA A 44 -8.61 -36.34 -12.85
N GLY A 45 -8.23 -35.61 -13.91
CA GLY A 45 -7.86 -36.17 -15.20
C GLY A 45 -6.49 -36.87 -15.18
N LEU A 46 -5.48 -36.27 -14.54
CA LEU A 46 -4.12 -36.80 -14.47
C LEU A 46 -4.02 -38.06 -13.61
N GLU A 47 -4.77 -38.14 -12.50
CA GLU A 47 -4.81 -39.32 -11.62
C GLU A 47 -5.25 -40.61 -12.34
N GLN A 48 -6.00 -40.47 -13.44
CA GLN A 48 -6.49 -41.61 -14.23
C GLN A 48 -5.53 -42.05 -15.35
N ARG A 49 -4.41 -41.35 -15.55
CA ARG A 49 -3.51 -41.55 -16.69
C ARG A 49 -2.17 -42.12 -16.24
N SER A 50 -1.77 -43.24 -16.83
CA SER A 50 -0.52 -43.94 -16.50
C SER A 50 0.75 -43.32 -17.08
N PHE A 51 0.65 -42.36 -18.00
CA PHE A 51 1.81 -41.71 -18.62
C PHE A 51 2.33 -40.51 -17.82
N VAL A 52 1.59 -40.08 -16.81
CA VAL A 52 1.94 -38.95 -15.94
C VAL A 52 2.57 -39.52 -14.68
N SER A 53 3.74 -39.02 -14.30
CA SER A 53 4.41 -39.43 -13.08
C SER A 53 3.72 -38.85 -11.84
N GLU A 54 3.87 -39.53 -10.71
CA GLU A 54 3.38 -39.04 -9.41
C GLU A 54 3.95 -37.65 -9.07
N GLN A 55 5.20 -37.40 -9.44
CA GLN A 55 5.85 -36.10 -9.24
C GLN A 55 5.15 -34.98 -10.03
N GLU A 56 4.72 -35.25 -11.26
CA GLU A 56 4.00 -34.27 -12.08
C GLU A 56 2.61 -33.98 -11.48
N ILE A 57 1.90 -34.99 -11.00
CA ILE A 57 0.62 -34.82 -10.29
C ILE A 57 0.82 -33.97 -9.03
N MET A 58 1.86 -34.27 -8.24
CA MET A 58 2.20 -33.53 -7.03
C MET A 58 2.52 -32.06 -7.32
N ASN A 59 3.22 -31.77 -8.43
CA ASN A 59 3.51 -30.40 -8.82
C ASN A 59 2.22 -29.59 -9.11
N VAL A 60 1.22 -30.21 -9.73
CA VAL A 60 -0.09 -29.57 -9.95
C VAL A 60 -0.84 -29.36 -8.63
N PHE A 61 -0.78 -30.32 -7.71
CA PHE A 61 -1.35 -30.17 -6.37
C PHE A 61 -0.72 -28.99 -5.61
N LEU A 62 0.61 -28.86 -5.64
CA LEU A 62 1.32 -27.74 -5.02
C LEU A 62 0.97 -26.39 -5.66
N LEU A 63 0.72 -26.37 -6.98
CA LEU A 63 0.25 -25.17 -7.67
C LEU A 63 -1.17 -24.79 -7.21
N GLN A 64 -2.09 -25.75 -7.15
CA GLN A 64 -3.44 -25.53 -6.65
C GLN A 64 -3.43 -24.98 -5.22
N ASP A 65 -2.62 -25.57 -4.34
CA ASP A 65 -2.49 -25.13 -2.95
C ASP A 65 -1.92 -23.70 -2.84
N LYS A 66 -1.00 -23.30 -3.75
CA LYS A 66 -0.56 -21.90 -3.85
C LYS A 66 -1.67 -20.96 -4.30
N LEU A 67 -2.48 -21.36 -5.30
CA LEU A 67 -3.62 -20.56 -5.77
C LEU A 67 -4.64 -20.31 -4.65
N ILE A 68 -4.95 -21.33 -3.85
CA ILE A 68 -5.86 -21.22 -2.70
C ILE A 68 -5.31 -20.23 -1.67
N ARG A 69 -4.01 -20.27 -1.39
CA ARG A 69 -3.35 -19.35 -0.46
C ARG A 69 -3.29 -17.90 -0.95
N GLU A 70 -3.17 -17.68 -2.25
CA GLU A 70 -3.12 -16.34 -2.85
C GLU A 70 -4.51 -15.72 -3.05
N ARG A 71 -5.56 -16.54 -3.18
CA ARG A 71 -6.97 -16.10 -3.33
C ARG A 71 -7.37 -14.93 -2.42
N PRO A 72 -7.18 -14.98 -1.08
CA PRO A 72 -7.57 -13.88 -0.20
C PRO A 72 -6.78 -12.59 -0.45
N LYS A 73 -5.51 -12.67 -0.87
CA LYS A 73 -4.70 -11.50 -1.19
C LYS A 73 -5.20 -10.84 -2.47
N TYR A 74 -5.48 -11.65 -3.48
CA TYR A 74 -6.05 -11.20 -4.75
C TYR A 74 -7.42 -10.52 -4.57
N MET A 75 -8.30 -11.10 -3.75
CA MET A 75 -9.60 -10.49 -3.43
C MET A 75 -9.46 -9.12 -2.77
N LYS A 76 -8.52 -8.95 -1.82
CA LYS A 76 -8.26 -7.65 -1.19
C LYS A 76 -7.79 -6.61 -2.21
N GLN A 77 -6.89 -7.00 -3.11
CA GLN A 77 -6.38 -6.12 -4.17
C GLN A 77 -7.50 -5.66 -5.10
N GLN A 78 -8.43 -6.55 -5.48
CA GLN A 78 -9.57 -6.15 -6.31
C GLN A 78 -10.55 -5.20 -5.59
N THR A 79 -10.74 -5.35 -4.28
CA THR A 79 -11.65 -4.48 -3.52
C THR A 79 -11.09 -3.08 -3.21
N LEU A 80 -9.76 -2.91 -3.21
CA LEU A 80 -9.11 -1.64 -2.88
C LEU A 80 -9.55 -0.50 -3.84
N PRO A 81 -9.45 -0.63 -5.17
CA PRO A 81 -9.91 0.40 -6.12
C PRO A 81 -11.38 0.81 -5.92
N ASP A 82 -12.27 -0.15 -5.67
CA ASP A 82 -13.69 0.11 -5.46
C ASP A 82 -13.94 0.94 -4.20
N THR A 83 -13.19 0.64 -3.12
CA THR A 83 -13.28 1.42 -1.87
C THR A 83 -12.76 2.84 -2.03
N PHE A 84 -11.64 3.05 -2.73
CA PHE A 84 -11.13 4.39 -3.01
C PHE A 84 -12.12 5.22 -3.84
N LYS A 85 -12.70 4.63 -4.90
CA LYS A 85 -13.70 5.28 -5.74
C LYS A 85 -14.97 5.65 -4.95
N LYS A 86 -15.38 4.81 -4.00
CA LYS A 86 -16.53 5.09 -3.12
C LYS A 86 -16.26 6.22 -2.13
N ILE A 87 -15.05 6.34 -1.62
CA ILE A 87 -14.66 7.42 -0.70
C ILE A 87 -14.56 8.76 -1.44
N ALA A 88 -13.97 8.78 -2.64
CA ALA A 88 -13.88 9.98 -3.47
C ALA A 88 -15.28 10.57 -3.78
N ARG A 89 -16.25 9.73 -4.16
CA ARG A 89 -17.65 10.16 -4.39
C ARG A 89 -18.33 10.74 -3.15
N LYS A 90 -18.04 10.19 -1.97
CA LYS A 90 -18.60 10.70 -0.70
C LYS A 90 -18.01 12.06 -0.30
N GLN A 91 -16.74 12.34 -0.64
CA GLN A 91 -16.16 13.68 -0.43
C GLN A 91 -16.83 14.71 -1.35
N GLU A 92 -17.13 14.36 -2.59
CA GLU A 92 -17.85 15.24 -3.53
C GLU A 92 -19.26 15.58 -3.03
N GLU A 93 -20.05 14.58 -2.59
CA GLU A 93 -21.39 14.81 -2.01
C GLU A 93 -21.37 15.62 -0.70
N ALA A 94 -20.35 15.46 0.13
CA ALA A 94 -20.17 16.27 1.34
C ALA A 94 -19.81 17.74 1.05
N THR A 95 -19.24 18.03 -0.12
CA THR A 95 -18.86 19.39 -0.52
C THR A 95 -20.05 20.14 -1.14
N VAL A 96 -20.95 19.44 -1.84
CA VAL A 96 -22.15 20.04 -2.46
C VAL A 96 -23.19 20.47 -1.41
N VAL A 97 -23.32 19.75 -0.29
CA VAL A 97 -24.25 20.11 0.80
C VAL A 97 -23.76 21.31 1.64
N SER A 98 -22.47 21.67 1.58
CA SER A 98 -21.92 22.81 2.33
C SER A 98 -21.94 24.16 1.57
N THR A 99 -22.56 24.23 0.38
CA THR A 99 -22.53 25.45 -0.48
C THR A 99 -23.89 26.17 -0.63
N LEU A 100 -24.83 25.97 0.29
CA LEU A 100 -26.03 26.81 0.39
C LEU A 100 -26.08 27.41 1.79
N ASP A 101 -26.12 28.74 1.87
CA ASP A 101 -26.10 29.58 3.07
C ASP A 101 -24.74 29.84 3.74
N ASN A 102 -23.97 30.76 3.15
CA ASN A 102 -23.44 31.84 3.99
C ASN A 102 -23.24 33.14 3.18
N PRO A 103 -24.09 34.17 3.33
CA PRO A 103 -23.80 35.49 2.81
C PRO A 103 -22.75 36.17 3.70
N LEU A 104 -21.63 36.57 3.08
CA LEU A 104 -20.60 37.42 3.69
C LEU A 104 -21.20 38.71 4.30
N PRO A 105 -20.63 39.20 5.41
CA PRO A 105 -20.43 40.63 5.56
C PRO A 105 -18.96 40.98 5.86
N SER A 106 -18.38 41.68 4.88
CA SER A 106 -17.41 42.79 4.95
C SER A 106 -16.71 43.19 6.26
N THR A 107 -15.37 43.31 6.15
CA THR A 107 -14.42 44.34 6.67
C THR A 107 -14.61 44.90 8.10
N SER A 108 -13.56 44.86 8.93
CA SER A 108 -12.87 46.09 9.38
C SER A 108 -11.55 45.80 10.10
N ARG A 109 -10.49 46.50 9.68
CA ARG A 109 -9.14 46.52 10.25
C ARG A 109 -9.06 47.69 11.23
N GLN A 110 -8.75 47.48 12.50
CA GLN A 110 -8.10 48.49 13.34
C GLN A 110 -7.05 47.89 14.26
N VAL A 111 -5.95 48.64 14.32
CA VAL A 111 -4.68 48.40 14.98
C VAL A 111 -4.78 49.06 16.35
N GLU A 112 -4.35 48.41 17.43
CA GLU A 112 -3.95 49.16 18.63
C GLU A 112 -2.88 48.42 19.42
N ALA A 113 -1.95 49.20 19.94
CA ALA A 113 -0.61 48.82 20.34
C ALA A 113 -0.50 48.40 21.81
N VAL A 114 0.49 47.53 22.06
CA VAL A 114 1.14 47.10 23.32
C VAL A 114 1.61 48.37 24.10
N PRO A 115 1.73 48.44 25.47
CA PRO A 115 2.82 47.74 26.20
C PRO A 115 2.78 47.51 27.74
N VAL A 116 3.81 46.75 28.20
CA VAL A 116 4.50 46.74 29.54
C VAL A 116 3.98 45.78 30.63
N ALA A 117 4.66 44.63 30.82
CA ALA A 117 5.55 44.21 31.93
C ALA A 117 4.78 43.57 33.13
N GLU A 118 5.25 42.56 33.86
CA GLU A 118 6.58 42.33 34.44
C GLU A 118 6.91 40.82 34.62
N ASP A 119 8.19 40.65 34.91
CA ASP A 119 9.04 39.49 35.17
C ASP A 119 8.65 38.67 36.42
N VAL A 120 8.75 37.33 36.38
CA VAL A 120 9.46 36.56 37.42
C VAL A 120 9.76 35.12 36.96
N VAL A 121 11.04 34.80 36.93
CA VAL A 121 11.59 33.45 36.90
C VAL A 121 11.56 32.85 38.30
N THR A 122 10.99 31.66 38.47
CA THR A 122 11.50 30.73 39.50
C THR A 122 11.51 29.30 38.98
N VAL A 123 12.73 28.82 38.80
CA VAL A 123 13.16 27.44 38.64
C VAL A 123 12.74 26.63 39.88
N SER A 124 12.29 25.40 39.67
CA SER A 124 12.34 24.36 40.70
C SER A 124 12.56 23.02 40.03
N ASP A 125 13.85 22.69 39.87
CA ASP A 125 14.35 21.34 39.78
C ASP A 125 13.85 20.51 40.97
N LYS A 126 13.39 19.29 40.69
CA LYS A 126 13.65 18.17 41.58
C LYS A 126 13.67 16.85 40.82
N ASP A 127 14.88 16.33 40.72
CA ASP A 127 15.25 14.97 40.39
C ASP A 127 14.46 13.92 41.17
N ASP A 128 14.08 12.81 40.51
CA ASP A 128 14.42 11.45 40.97
C ASP A 128 14.22 10.46 39.81
N ASN A 129 15.32 9.88 39.35
CA ASN A 129 15.41 8.81 38.35
C ASN A 129 15.83 7.51 39.10
N PRO A 130 16.14 6.41 38.40
CA PRO A 130 15.35 5.21 38.08
C PRO A 130 15.75 3.96 38.92
N ASP A 131 14.88 2.95 39.00
CA ASP A 131 15.25 1.51 39.06
C ASP A 131 13.97 0.71 39.34
N SER A 132 13.71 -0.51 38.88
CA SER A 132 14.13 -1.41 37.82
C SER A 132 13.22 -2.65 37.97
N PRO A 133 13.08 -3.52 36.96
CA PRO A 133 12.23 -4.70 37.02
C PRO A 133 12.92 -5.87 37.73
N SER A 134 12.16 -6.78 38.35
CA SER A 134 12.69 -8.11 38.67
C SER A 134 11.64 -9.20 38.45
N ALA A 135 12.03 -10.14 37.59
CA ALA A 135 11.46 -11.46 37.44
C ALA A 135 11.70 -12.30 38.70
N VAL A 136 10.72 -13.15 39.04
CA VAL A 136 10.87 -14.58 39.35
C VAL A 136 9.56 -15.30 39.09
#